data_AF-A0AAW9KMM5-F1
#
_entry.id   AF-A0AAW9KMM5-F1
#
_cell.length_a   1.000
_cell.length_b   1.000
_cell.length_c   1.000
_cell.angle_alpha   90.00
_cell.angle_beta   90.00
_cell.angle_gamma   90.00
#
_symmetry.space_group_name_H-M   'P 1'
#
loop_
_entity.id
_entity.type
_entity.pdbx_description
1 polymer ?
#
loop_
_entity_poly.entity_id
_entity_poly.type
_entity_poly.pdbx_seq_one_letter_code
_entity_poly.pdbx_strand_id
1 'polypeptide(L)'
;VNLLYELAYKDNVEKTAITKNIKIDIPGSHSPQDGENEKPFVIPSLREWAGDDGQYTLTDDSTIVVNPEFKDKLESSADITKKDLKDITGKDFNVEFGSPSEGDIYLTLNEEDSTLGKQGYELSIDD
;
A
#
# COMPACT_ATOMS: atom_id res chain seq x y z
N VAL A 1 -6.03 13.38 -10.35
CA VAL A 1 -4.79 13.36 -11.19
C VAL A 1 -4.71 14.64 -12.01
N ASN A 2 -3.49 15.16 -12.28
CA ASN A 2 -3.30 16.31 -13.19
C ASN A 2 -2.70 15.81 -14.50
N LEU A 3 -3.33 16.13 -15.63
CA LEU A 3 -2.77 15.89 -16.96
C LEU A 3 -2.17 17.18 -17.55
N LEU A 4 -1.10 16.99 -18.31
CA LEU A 4 -0.42 18.00 -19.10
C LEU A 4 -0.29 17.48 -20.52
N TYR A 5 -0.63 18.32 -21.50
CA TYR A 5 -0.45 18.01 -22.91
C TYR A 5 0.54 18.98 -23.52
N GLU A 6 1.45 18.46 -24.34
CA GLU A 6 2.25 19.26 -25.25
C GLU A 6 1.49 19.38 -26.58
N LEU A 7 1.34 20.61 -27.06
CA LEU A 7 0.63 20.96 -28.28
C LEU A 7 1.64 21.52 -29.29
N ALA A 8 1.66 20.98 -30.51
CA ALA A 8 2.46 21.51 -31.60
C ALA A 8 1.59 22.37 -32.54
N TYR A 9 2.13 23.48 -33.05
CA TYR A 9 1.41 24.29 -34.02
C TYR A 9 1.35 23.56 -35.37
N LYS A 10 0.17 23.49 -35.98
CA LYS A 10 -0.05 22.73 -37.23
C LYS A 10 0.91 23.12 -38.36
N ASP A 11 1.21 24.42 -38.47
CA ASP A 11 2.05 24.97 -39.53
C ASP A 11 3.54 25.04 -39.15
N ASN A 12 3.88 24.73 -37.89
CA ASN A 12 5.26 24.62 -37.42
C ASN A 12 5.32 23.70 -36.19
N VAL A 13 5.67 22.43 -36.44
CA VAL A 13 5.72 21.40 -35.40
C VAL A 13 6.87 21.57 -34.40
N GLU A 14 7.89 22.38 -34.72
CA GLU A 14 8.97 22.72 -33.78
C GLU A 14 8.53 23.77 -32.76
N LYS A 15 7.45 24.50 -33.04
CA LYS A 15 6.83 25.39 -32.07
C LYS A 15 5.84 24.58 -31.24
N THR A 16 6.10 24.46 -29.95
CA THR A 16 5.21 23.77 -29.02
C THR A 16 4.75 24.66 -27.87
N ALA A 17 3.67 24.24 -27.20
CA ALA A 17 3.15 24.88 -26.00
C ALA A 17 2.59 23.79 -25.07
N ILE A 18 2.69 24.00 -23.76
CA ILE A 18 2.16 23.06 -22.76
C ILE A 18 0.85 23.61 -22.19
N THR A 19 -0.15 22.75 -22.02
CA THR A 19 -1.42 23.14 -21.39
C THR A 19 -1.22 23.53 -19.91
N LYS A 20 -2.19 24.25 -19.34
CA LYS A 20 -2.33 24.29 -17.88
C LYS A 20 -2.68 22.90 -17.34
N ASN A 21 -2.56 22.71 -16.03
CA ASN A 21 -3.01 21.50 -15.36
C ASN A 21 -4.49 21.24 -15.65
N ILE A 22 -4.79 20.09 -16.23
CA ILE A 22 -6.16 19.60 -16.38
C ILE A 22 -6.40 18.60 -15.26
N LYS A 23 -7.27 18.97 -14.31
CA LYS A 23 -7.66 18.08 -13.21
C LYS A 23 -8.65 17.05 -13.70
N ILE A 24 -8.38 15.79 -13.38
CA ILE A 24 -9.27 14.66 -13.62
C ILE A 24 -9.43 13.89 -12.32
N ASP A 25 -10.67 13.59 -11.96
CA ASP A 25 -11.00 12.71 -10.85
C ASP A 25 -11.02 11.27 -11.36
N ILE A 26 -10.23 10.42 -10.72
CA ILE A 26 -10.18 9.00 -11.02
C ILE A 26 -11.01 8.30 -9.94
N PRO A 27 -12.13 7.65 -10.30
CA PRO A 27 -12.91 6.91 -9.32
C PRO A 27 -12.10 5.73 -8.79
N GLY A 28 -12.23 5.45 -7.50
CA GLY A 28 -11.71 4.21 -6.91
C GLY A 28 -12.51 2.99 -7.38
N SER A 29 -11.96 1.80 -7.18
CA SER A 29 -12.64 0.53 -7.46
C SER A 29 -13.72 0.18 -6.44
N HIS A 30 -13.68 0.78 -5.24
CA HIS A 30 -14.62 0.54 -4.15
C HIS A 30 -15.66 1.65 -4.06
N SER A 31 -16.89 1.29 -3.67
CA SER A 31 -17.97 2.24 -3.40
C SER A 31 -18.08 2.47 -1.89
N PRO A 32 -18.30 3.72 -1.43
CA PRO A 32 -18.48 3.99 -0.01
C PRO A 32 -19.69 3.25 0.56
N GLN A 33 -19.50 2.62 1.71
CA GLN A 33 -20.52 1.96 2.51
C GLN A 33 -20.75 2.72 3.83
N ASP A 34 -21.93 2.52 4.42
CA ASP A 34 -22.25 3.10 5.73
C ASP A 34 -21.51 2.32 6.82
N GLY A 35 -20.75 3.03 7.66
CA GLY A 35 -20.03 2.44 8.79
C GLY A 35 -18.59 2.04 8.53
N GLU A 36 -18.04 2.36 7.35
CA GLU A 36 -16.62 2.13 7.02
C GLU A 36 -15.68 2.85 8.00
N ASN A 37 -14.58 2.17 8.36
CA ASN A 37 -13.51 2.76 9.14
C ASN A 37 -12.87 3.97 8.42
N GLU A 38 -12.70 5.06 9.15
CA GLU A 38 -12.09 6.28 8.60
C GLU A 38 -10.63 6.04 8.16
N LYS A 39 -10.20 6.80 7.15
CA LYS A 39 -8.82 6.76 6.65
C LYS A 39 -7.82 7.06 7.78
N PRO A 40 -6.84 6.18 8.04
CA PRO A 40 -5.84 6.43 9.06
C PRO A 40 -4.96 7.63 8.69
N PHE A 41 -4.58 8.40 9.71
CA PHE A 41 -3.70 9.55 9.55
C PHE A 41 -2.23 9.10 9.53
N VAL A 42 -1.60 9.20 8.36
CA VAL A 42 -0.18 8.89 8.14
C VAL A 42 0.50 10.00 7.34
N ILE A 43 1.82 10.12 7.45
CA ILE A 43 2.65 11.07 6.70
C ILE A 43 3.76 10.31 5.95
N PRO A 44 3.85 10.40 4.61
CA PRO A 44 2.87 11.03 3.71
C PRO A 44 1.51 10.32 3.77
N SER A 45 0.42 11.04 3.46
CA SER A 45 -0.93 10.47 3.48
C SER A 45 -1.07 9.31 2.50
N LEU A 46 -1.84 8.28 2.85
CA LEU A 46 -2.20 7.23 1.90
C LEU A 46 -2.81 7.84 0.64
N ARG A 47 -2.48 7.30 -0.52
CA ARG A 47 -3.03 7.77 -1.79
C ARG A 47 -4.53 7.50 -1.88
N GLU A 48 -4.92 6.28 -1.52
CA GLU A 48 -6.29 5.75 -1.56
C GLU A 48 -6.55 5.00 -0.25
N TRP A 49 -7.81 4.99 0.20
CA TRP A 49 -8.31 4.23 1.35
C TRP A 49 -9.77 3.88 1.09
N ALA A 50 -10.08 2.60 1.11
CA ALA A 50 -11.43 2.08 1.21
C ALA A 50 -11.52 1.46 2.61
N GLY A 51 -12.34 2.04 3.48
CA GLY A 51 -12.51 1.50 4.82
C GLY A 51 -13.41 0.29 4.78
N ASP A 52 -13.14 -0.69 5.63
CA ASP A 52 -14.08 -1.76 5.94
C ASP A 52 -14.59 -1.61 7.38
N ASP A 53 -15.48 -2.48 7.82
CA ASP A 53 -15.86 -2.59 9.23
C ASP A 53 -14.86 -3.43 10.06
N GLY A 54 -15.11 -3.57 11.35
CA GLY A 54 -14.27 -4.39 12.24
C GLY A 54 -12.99 -3.72 12.75
N GLN A 55 -12.15 -4.53 13.39
CA GLN A 55 -10.89 -4.09 14.00
C GLN A 55 -9.89 -5.24 14.04
N TYR A 56 -8.69 -5.00 13.53
CA TYR A 56 -7.53 -5.85 13.74
C TYR A 56 -6.76 -5.45 15.02
N THR A 57 -6.34 -6.43 15.82
CA THR A 57 -5.54 -6.21 17.03
C THR A 57 -4.38 -7.19 17.11
N LEU A 58 -3.16 -6.67 17.25
CA LEU A 58 -1.98 -7.49 17.55
C LEU A 58 -2.08 -8.13 18.94
N THR A 59 -2.04 -9.46 18.99
CA THR A 59 -2.08 -10.23 20.23
C THR A 59 -0.67 -10.64 20.67
N ASP A 60 -0.54 -11.47 21.69
CA ASP A 60 0.78 -12.06 22.05
C ASP A 60 1.11 -13.29 21.18
N ASP A 61 0.11 -13.85 20.50
CA ASP A 61 0.25 -15.03 19.64
C ASP A 61 0.49 -14.66 18.16
N SER A 62 0.37 -13.37 17.81
CA SER A 62 0.60 -12.86 16.45
C SER A 62 2.02 -13.12 15.97
N THR A 63 2.16 -13.48 14.69
CA THR A 63 3.45 -13.73 14.03
C THR A 63 3.59 -12.86 12.78
N ILE A 64 4.82 -12.47 12.44
CA ILE A 64 5.12 -11.85 11.14
C ILE A 64 5.43 -13.00 10.17
N VAL A 65 4.51 -13.28 9.27
CA VAL A 65 4.65 -14.37 8.30
C VAL A 65 5.08 -13.81 6.95
N VAL A 66 6.13 -14.39 6.38
CA VAL A 66 6.65 -14.03 5.05
C VAL A 66 6.32 -15.15 4.06
N ASN A 67 5.86 -14.78 2.87
CA ASN A 67 5.71 -15.74 1.78
C ASN A 67 7.06 -16.46 1.49
N PRO A 68 7.13 -17.79 1.59
CA PRO A 68 8.37 -18.54 1.34
C PRO A 68 9.01 -18.25 -0.02
N GLU A 69 8.19 -17.98 -1.06
CA GLU A 69 8.67 -17.67 -2.41
C GLU A 69 9.53 -16.40 -2.45
N PHE A 70 9.25 -15.44 -1.57
CA PHE A 70 9.92 -14.14 -1.54
C PHE A 70 10.83 -13.97 -0.32
N LYS A 71 11.18 -15.07 0.37
CA LYS A 71 12.04 -15.06 1.56
C LYS A 71 13.29 -14.19 1.37
N ASP A 72 14.08 -14.47 0.34
CA ASP A 72 15.37 -13.78 0.11
C ASP A 72 15.21 -12.27 -0.13
N LYS A 73 14.03 -11.83 -0.56
CA LYS A 73 13.72 -10.41 -0.82
C LYS A 73 13.11 -9.71 0.41
N LEU A 74 12.37 -10.44 1.24
CA LEU A 74 11.53 -9.86 2.30
C LEU A 74 12.05 -10.12 3.72
N GLU A 75 12.96 -11.07 3.95
CA GLU A 75 13.47 -11.42 5.29
C GLU A 75 14.01 -10.19 6.04
N SER A 76 14.83 -9.36 5.37
CA SER A 76 15.34 -8.10 5.95
C SER A 76 14.22 -7.12 6.32
N SER A 77 13.19 -6.99 5.47
CA SER A 77 12.04 -6.13 5.74
C SER A 77 11.19 -6.65 6.90
N ALA A 78 11.04 -7.97 7.03
CA ALA A 78 10.35 -8.61 8.13
C ALA A 78 11.09 -8.39 9.46
N ASP A 79 12.43 -8.50 9.47
CA ASP A 79 13.25 -8.22 10.64
C ASP A 79 13.17 -6.75 11.08
N ILE A 80 13.15 -5.82 10.13
CA ILE A 80 12.92 -4.39 10.41
C ILE A 80 11.53 -4.18 11.01
N THR A 81 10.49 -4.78 10.41
CA THR A 81 9.11 -4.69 10.90
C THR A 81 8.99 -5.24 12.32
N LYS A 82 9.60 -6.39 12.61
CA LYS A 82 9.69 -6.98 13.95
C LYS A 82 10.30 -6.00 14.95
N LYS A 83 11.41 -5.37 14.59
CA LYS A 83 12.09 -4.41 15.45
C LYS A 83 11.22 -3.18 15.71
N ASP A 84 10.63 -2.60 14.67
CA ASP A 84 9.79 -1.42 14.79
C ASP A 84 8.55 -1.70 15.66
N LEU A 85 7.91 -2.86 15.47
CA LEU A 85 6.80 -3.29 16.32
C LEU A 85 7.22 -3.47 17.78
N LYS A 86 8.42 -4.00 18.04
CA LYS A 86 8.95 -4.09 19.40
C LYS A 86 9.20 -2.73 20.02
N ASP A 87 9.73 -1.78 19.26
CA ASP A 87 9.99 -0.42 19.74
C ASP A 87 8.67 0.34 20.04
N ILE A 88 7.60 0.07 19.27
CA ILE A 88 6.28 0.70 19.43
C ILE A 88 5.43 0.03 20.52
N THR A 89 5.40 -1.30 20.54
CA THR A 89 4.46 -2.08 21.37
C THR A 89 5.10 -2.70 22.61
N GLY A 90 6.43 -2.81 22.64
CA GLY A 90 7.19 -3.54 23.65
C GLY A 90 7.17 -5.07 23.48
N LYS A 91 6.42 -5.61 22.51
CA LYS A 91 6.29 -7.05 22.27
C LYS A 91 7.33 -7.56 21.27
N ASP A 92 7.84 -8.76 21.48
CA ASP A 92 8.84 -9.39 20.61
C ASP A 92 8.17 -10.51 19.79
N PHE A 93 7.80 -10.18 18.56
CA PHE A 93 7.13 -11.11 17.63
C PHE A 93 8.13 -12.01 16.90
N ASN A 94 7.69 -13.18 16.45
CA ASN A 94 8.50 -14.05 15.62
C ASN A 94 8.34 -13.72 14.13
N VAL A 95 9.35 -14.07 13.34
CA VAL A 95 9.28 -14.07 11.88
C VAL A 95 9.28 -15.52 11.42
N GLU A 96 8.25 -15.90 10.66
CA GLU A 96 8.09 -17.24 10.10
C GLU A 96 7.91 -17.20 8.58
N PHE A 97 8.19 -18.32 7.92
CA PHE A 97 8.04 -18.46 6.47
C PHE A 97 6.97 -19.50 6.18
N GLY A 98 5.83 -19.08 5.65
CA GLY A 98 4.71 -19.98 5.43
C GLY A 98 3.43 -19.27 5.02
N SER A 99 2.31 -19.89 5.41
CA SER A 99 0.98 -19.34 5.24
C SER A 99 0.54 -18.63 6.52
N PRO A 100 -0.07 -17.43 6.42
CA PRO A 100 -0.54 -16.70 7.60
C PRO A 100 -1.79 -17.34 8.20
N SER A 101 -2.01 -17.06 9.48
CA SER A 101 -3.26 -17.36 10.21
C SER A 101 -3.93 -16.07 10.68
N GLU A 102 -5.16 -16.19 11.19
CA GLU A 102 -5.88 -15.09 11.86
C GLU A 102 -4.98 -14.41 12.90
N GLY A 103 -4.92 -13.08 12.87
CA GLY A 103 -4.08 -12.29 13.78
C GLY A 103 -2.60 -12.11 13.37
N ASP A 104 -2.12 -12.71 12.29
CA ASP A 104 -0.76 -12.53 11.79
C ASP A 104 -0.60 -11.26 10.94
N ILE A 105 0.65 -10.81 10.78
CA ILE A 105 1.03 -9.84 9.73
C ILE A 105 1.67 -10.60 8.59
N TYR A 106 1.08 -10.54 7.39
CA TYR A 106 1.62 -11.21 6.22
C TYR A 106 2.36 -10.28 5.26
N LEU A 107 3.59 -10.65 4.90
CA LEU A 107 4.41 -9.94 3.91
C LEU A 107 4.59 -10.80 2.66
N THR A 108 4.21 -10.25 1.50
CA THR A 108 4.33 -10.91 0.20
C THR A 108 4.61 -9.89 -0.90
N LEU A 109 4.92 -10.37 -2.10
CA LEU A 109 5.05 -9.54 -3.29
C LEU A 109 4.04 -10.02 -4.34
N ASN A 110 3.41 -9.07 -5.02
CA ASN A 110 2.65 -9.35 -6.24
C ASN A 110 3.42 -8.75 -7.42
N GLU A 111 4.32 -9.53 -8.01
CA GLU A 111 5.15 -9.07 -9.13
C GLU A 111 4.36 -8.90 -10.45
N GLU A 112 3.12 -9.42 -10.51
CA GLU A 112 2.23 -9.25 -11.66
C GLU A 112 1.53 -7.89 -11.67
N ASP A 113 1.38 -7.25 -10.51
CA ASP A 113 0.75 -5.93 -10.40
C ASP A 113 1.72 -4.80 -10.76
N SER A 114 1.66 -4.39 -12.03
CA SER A 114 2.42 -3.24 -12.53
C SER A 114 1.90 -1.87 -12.06
N THR A 115 0.71 -1.79 -11.44
CA THR A 115 0.03 -0.51 -11.13
C THR A 115 0.62 0.18 -9.90
N LEU A 116 1.17 -0.58 -8.95
CA LEU A 116 1.85 -0.06 -7.76
C LEU A 116 3.23 0.56 -8.09
N GLY A 117 3.83 0.16 -9.20
CA GLY A 117 5.17 0.59 -9.58
C GLY A 117 6.23 0.09 -8.59
N LYS A 118 7.36 0.81 -8.48
CA LYS A 118 8.52 0.35 -7.68
C LYS A 118 8.43 0.60 -6.17
N GLN A 119 7.55 1.50 -5.74
CA GLN A 119 7.47 1.97 -4.35
C GLN A 119 6.03 1.98 -3.81
N GLY A 120 5.04 1.61 -4.62
CA GLY A 120 3.68 1.42 -4.15
C GLY A 120 3.56 0.14 -3.33
N TYR A 121 2.54 0.10 -2.49
CA TYR A 121 2.15 -1.07 -1.71
C TYR A 121 0.63 -1.09 -1.62
N GLU A 122 0.10 -2.27 -1.33
CA GLU A 122 -1.27 -2.48 -0.90
C GLU A 122 -1.25 -2.90 0.58
N LEU A 123 -2.21 -2.40 1.34
CA LEU A 123 -2.43 -2.79 2.73
C LEU A 123 -3.87 -3.24 2.86
N SER A 124 -4.05 -4.54 3.09
CA SER A 124 -5.34 -5.13 3.47
C SER A 124 -5.32 -5.40 4.97
N ILE A 125 -6.41 -5.06 5.64
CA ILE A 125 -6.61 -5.33 7.06
C ILE A 125 -7.92 -6.08 7.17
N ASP A 126 -7.86 -7.32 7.61
CA ASP A 126 -8.99 -8.22 7.75
C ASP A 126 -8.82 -9.06 9.03
N ASP A 127 -9.77 -9.95 9.33
CA ASP A 127 -9.70 -10.89 10.46
C ASP A 127 -8.68 -12.02 10.28
#